data_AF-A0A8H5FQ66-F1
#
_entry.id   AF-A0A8H5FQ66-F1
#
_cell.length_a   1.000
_cell.length_b   1.000
_cell.length_c   1.000
_cell.angle_alpha   90.00
_cell.angle_beta   90.00
_cell.angle_gamma   90.00
#
_symmetry.space_group_name_H-M   'P 1'
#
loop_
_entity.id
_entity.type
_entity.pdbx_description
1 polymer ?
#
loop_
_entity_poly.entity_id
_entity_poly.type
_entity_poly.pdbx_seq_one_letter_code
_entity_poly.pdbx_strand_id
1 'polypeptide(L)'
;MSHANPWPSYVTRSTGQESQTLLYALLATQKFDEISNAEDFSAVQRHIIAQGKASADESGILRTRFGVVFWVYPTGLYGPFRNTEEGEIKEHGLLLTVEPGASVEEAVTRAREALQEGIIVQEHVSA
;
A
#
# COMPACT_ATOMS: atom_id res chain seq x y z
N MET A 1 -12.40 -2.80 -24.07
CA MET A 1 -11.88 -4.18 -24.28
C MET A 1 -11.00 -4.48 -23.07
N SER A 2 -11.36 -5.47 -22.27
CA SER A 2 -10.52 -5.89 -21.14
C SER A 2 -9.27 -6.56 -21.72
N HIS A 3 -8.11 -5.92 -21.57
CA HIS A 3 -6.85 -6.60 -21.78
C HIS A 3 -6.66 -7.48 -20.56
N ALA A 4 -6.97 -8.77 -20.67
CA ALA A 4 -6.56 -9.74 -19.68
C ALA A 4 -5.03 -9.62 -19.53
N ASN A 5 -4.59 -9.23 -18.33
CA ASN A 5 -3.19 -8.98 -18.04
C ASN A 5 -2.41 -10.31 -18.24
N PRO A 6 -1.35 -10.36 -19.07
CA PRO A 6 -0.69 -11.63 -19.44
C PRO A 6 0.15 -12.25 -18.31
N TRP A 7 0.18 -11.63 -17.14
CA TRP A 7 0.99 -12.07 -16.01
C TRP A 7 0.27 -13.18 -15.22
N PRO A 8 0.95 -14.29 -14.89
CA PRO A 8 0.33 -15.45 -14.25
C PRO A 8 -0.08 -15.22 -12.79
N SER A 9 0.32 -14.10 -12.18
CA SER A 9 0.08 -13.78 -10.77
C SER A 9 -0.49 -12.37 -10.64
N TYR A 10 -1.73 -12.25 -10.16
CA TYR A 10 -2.48 -10.99 -10.07
C TYR A 10 -3.23 -10.81 -8.74
N VAL A 11 -3.07 -11.73 -7.78
CA VAL A 11 -3.62 -11.60 -6.43
C VAL A 11 -2.55 -12.05 -5.44
N THR A 12 -2.12 -11.14 -4.58
CA THR A 12 -1.14 -11.43 -3.52
C THR A 12 -1.46 -10.61 -2.28
N ARG A 13 -1.74 -11.28 -1.17
CA ARG A 13 -1.89 -10.70 0.16
C ARG A 13 -1.00 -11.51 1.09
N SER A 14 -0.20 -10.85 1.92
CA SER A 14 0.56 -11.52 2.99
C SER A 14 -0.10 -11.26 4.32
N THR A 15 -0.17 -12.30 5.17
CA THR A 15 -0.54 -12.20 6.58
C THR A 15 0.64 -11.86 7.48
N GLY A 16 1.80 -11.54 6.89
CA GLY A 16 2.99 -11.06 7.58
C GLY A 16 4.06 -12.12 7.84
N GLN A 17 3.82 -13.41 7.56
CA GLN A 17 4.83 -14.47 7.66
C GLN A 17 5.45 -14.83 6.31
N GLU A 18 4.68 -14.68 5.23
CA GLU A 18 5.15 -14.99 3.88
C GLU A 18 5.93 -13.81 3.30
N SER A 19 7.07 -14.11 2.67
CA SER A 19 7.91 -13.13 1.94
C SER A 19 8.54 -12.02 2.80
N GLN A 20 8.67 -12.20 4.12
CA GLN A 20 9.29 -11.20 5.01
C GLN A 20 10.66 -10.71 4.52
N THR A 21 11.54 -11.62 4.08
CA THR A 21 12.87 -11.25 3.57
C THR A 21 12.79 -10.31 2.36
N LEU A 22 11.81 -10.49 1.48
CA LEU A 22 11.60 -9.61 0.34
C LEU A 22 11.06 -8.26 0.79
N LEU A 23 10.09 -8.23 1.70
CA LEU A 23 9.53 -6.99 2.25
C LEU A 23 10.61 -6.16 2.95
N TYR A 24 11.48 -6.80 3.73
CA TYR A 24 12.64 -6.13 4.34
C TYR A 24 13.63 -5.63 3.31
N ALA A 25 13.91 -6.41 2.25
CA ALA A 25 14.78 -5.95 1.17
C ALA A 25 14.21 -4.72 0.46
N LEU A 26 12.90 -4.72 0.16
CA LEU A 26 12.20 -3.60 -0.46
C LEU A 26 12.20 -2.37 0.46
N LEU A 27 11.94 -2.57 1.75
CA LEU A 27 11.97 -1.50 2.73
C LEU A 27 13.37 -0.87 2.86
N ALA A 28 14.41 -1.70 2.96
CA ALA A 28 15.80 -1.26 3.08
C ALA A 28 16.28 -0.41 1.88
N THR A 29 15.59 -0.47 0.74
CA THR A 29 15.92 0.40 -0.40
C THR A 29 15.63 1.87 -0.15
N GLN A 30 14.69 2.19 0.76
CA GLN A 30 14.19 3.55 1.03
C GLN A 30 13.77 4.30 -0.24
N LYS A 31 13.30 3.56 -1.27
CA LYS A 31 12.89 4.13 -2.56
C LYS A 31 11.39 4.37 -2.68
N PHE A 32 10.61 3.70 -1.86
CA PHE A 32 9.15 3.83 -1.88
C PHE A 32 8.73 4.97 -0.98
N ASP A 33 7.72 5.72 -1.42
CA ASP A 33 7.11 6.74 -0.59
C ASP A 33 6.51 6.10 0.67
N GLU A 34 6.58 6.82 1.79
CA GLU A 34 6.04 6.39 3.07
C GLU A 34 4.91 7.34 3.49
N ILE A 35 3.71 6.80 3.65
CA ILE A 35 2.49 7.58 3.90
C ILE A 35 1.86 7.14 5.22
N SER A 36 1.73 8.08 6.14
CA SER A 36 0.98 7.85 7.38
C SER A 36 -0.51 7.62 7.10
N ASN A 37 -1.14 6.75 7.89
CA ASN A 37 -2.60 6.62 7.92
C ASN A 37 -3.33 7.79 8.62
N ALA A 38 -2.60 8.86 8.97
CA ALA A 38 -3.14 10.06 9.59
C ALA A 38 -4.30 10.65 8.79
N GLU A 39 -5.18 11.38 9.50
CA GLU A 39 -6.38 11.98 8.91
C GLU A 39 -7.28 10.94 8.24
N ASP A 40 -7.44 9.77 8.88
CA ASP A 40 -8.29 8.68 8.43
C ASP A 40 -7.98 8.21 6.99
N PHE A 41 -6.70 7.94 6.70
CA PHE A 41 -6.22 7.53 5.38
C PHE A 41 -6.40 8.57 4.25
N SER A 42 -6.79 9.82 4.55
CA SER A 42 -6.94 10.83 3.49
C SER A 42 -5.62 11.13 2.76
N ALA A 43 -4.48 11.05 3.45
CA ALA A 43 -3.16 11.17 2.82
C ALA A 43 -2.86 10.02 1.85
N VAL A 44 -3.25 8.79 2.21
CA VAL A 44 -3.15 7.59 1.36
C VAL A 44 -4.00 7.78 0.10
N GLN A 45 -5.24 8.23 0.25
CA GLN A 45 -6.12 8.52 -0.88
C GLN A 45 -5.53 9.58 -1.82
N ARG A 46 -5.08 10.72 -1.28
CA ARG A 46 -4.43 11.79 -2.06
C ARG A 46 -3.21 11.28 -2.80
N HIS A 47 -2.40 10.44 -2.16
CA HIS A 47 -1.21 9.85 -2.75
C HIS A 47 -1.56 8.94 -3.94
N ILE A 48 -2.52 8.04 -3.79
CA ILE A 48 -2.98 7.15 -4.88
C ILE A 48 -3.50 7.98 -6.06
N ILE A 49 -4.29 9.02 -5.79
CA ILE A 49 -4.82 9.91 -6.85
C ILE A 49 -3.67 10.60 -7.60
N ALA A 50 -2.71 11.17 -6.87
CA ALA A 50 -1.62 11.96 -7.44
C ALA A 50 -0.61 11.11 -8.24
N GLN A 51 -0.22 9.96 -7.70
CA GLN A 51 0.79 9.08 -8.33
C GLN A 51 0.17 8.17 -9.38
N GLY A 52 -1.00 7.60 -9.10
CA GLY A 52 -1.74 6.77 -10.05
C GLY A 52 -2.39 7.57 -11.18
N LYS A 53 -2.32 8.91 -11.14
CA LYS A 53 -3.01 9.83 -12.07
C LYS A 53 -4.49 9.47 -12.21
N ALA A 54 -5.13 9.21 -11.07
CA ALA A 54 -6.49 8.70 -11.06
C ALA A 54 -7.47 9.69 -11.69
N SER A 55 -8.46 9.17 -12.39
CA SER A 55 -9.53 9.95 -12.98
C SER A 55 -10.84 9.18 -12.96
N ALA A 56 -11.96 9.89 -13.00
CA ALA A 56 -13.27 9.26 -13.10
C ALA A 56 -13.39 8.50 -14.43
N ASP A 57 -13.90 7.27 -14.37
CA ASP A 57 -14.37 6.54 -15.53
C ASP A 57 -15.76 7.01 -15.98
N GLU A 58 -16.34 6.38 -17.00
CA GLU A 58 -17.68 6.72 -17.51
C GLU A 58 -18.79 6.56 -16.46
N SER A 59 -18.55 5.77 -15.40
CA SER A 59 -19.48 5.57 -14.28
C SER A 59 -19.24 6.53 -13.11
N GLY A 60 -18.24 7.43 -13.23
CA GLY A 60 -17.87 8.37 -12.18
C GLY A 60 -16.92 7.81 -11.12
N ILE A 61 -16.45 6.57 -11.26
CA ILE A 61 -15.55 5.93 -10.29
C ILE A 61 -14.12 6.40 -10.54
N LEU A 62 -13.45 6.92 -9.50
CA LEU A 62 -12.03 7.26 -9.58
C LEU A 62 -11.19 5.99 -9.72
N ARG A 63 -10.60 5.79 -10.89
CA ARG A 63 -9.70 4.68 -11.19
C ARG A 63 -8.30 5.18 -11.50
N THR A 64 -7.29 4.44 -11.04
CA THR A 64 -5.89 4.70 -11.36
C THR A 64 -5.64 4.52 -12.86
N ARG A 65 -4.75 5.32 -13.44
CA ARG A 65 -4.24 5.14 -14.82
C ARG A 65 -2.88 4.48 -14.85
N PHE A 66 -2.11 4.62 -13.77
CA PHE A 66 -0.81 3.99 -13.57
C PHE A 66 -0.79 3.22 -12.26
N GLY A 67 0.03 2.18 -12.21
CA GLY A 67 0.22 1.41 -11.00
C GLY A 67 0.99 2.23 -9.95
N VAL A 68 0.71 1.97 -8.69
CA VAL A 68 1.34 2.67 -7.55
C VAL A 68 1.83 1.65 -6.53
N VAL A 69 3.00 1.89 -5.96
CA VAL A 69 3.57 1.10 -4.86
C VAL A 69 4.18 2.02 -3.82
N PHE A 70 3.77 1.87 -2.57
CA PHE A 70 4.21 2.71 -1.46
C PHE A 70 3.96 2.04 -0.11
N TRP A 71 4.64 2.52 0.93
CA TRP A 71 4.44 2.07 2.30
C TRP A 71 3.37 2.89 2.99
N VAL A 72 2.52 2.21 3.75
CA VAL A 72 1.56 2.82 4.68
C VAL A 72 1.96 2.46 6.10
N TYR A 73 2.01 3.44 7.01
CA TYR A 73 2.37 3.20 8.41
C TYR A 73 1.36 3.85 9.38
N PRO A 74 1.21 3.32 10.61
CA PRO A 74 0.30 3.89 11.61
C PRO A 74 0.77 5.25 12.12
N THR A 75 -0.17 6.15 12.35
CA THR A 75 0.06 7.52 12.86
C THR A 75 0.81 7.50 14.18
N GLY A 76 1.75 8.43 14.34
CA GLY A 76 2.58 8.54 15.55
C GLY A 76 3.77 7.58 15.57
N LEU A 77 3.86 6.69 14.59
CA LEU A 77 5.03 5.89 14.30
C LEU A 77 5.71 6.50 13.07
N TYR A 78 6.99 6.86 13.14
CA TYR A 78 7.67 7.55 12.04
C TYR A 78 8.27 6.53 11.07
N GLY A 79 7.54 6.24 10.00
CA GLY A 79 7.92 5.23 9.00
C GLY A 79 7.55 3.82 9.44
N PRO A 80 7.94 2.78 8.69
CA PRO A 80 7.53 1.39 8.91
C PRO A 80 8.41 0.62 9.93
N PHE A 81 9.28 1.33 10.65
CA PHE A 81 10.02 0.80 11.79
C PHE A 81 10.21 1.90 12.84
N ARG A 82 10.30 1.52 14.12
CA ARG A 82 10.65 2.44 15.21
C ARG A 82 11.65 1.81 16.16
N ASN A 83 12.55 2.62 16.69
CA ASN A 83 13.32 2.26 17.87
C ASN A 83 12.44 2.49 19.11
N THR A 84 12.33 1.49 19.98
CA THR A 84 11.72 1.64 21.31
C THR A 84 12.71 2.28 22.27
N GLU A 85 12.22 2.76 23.41
CA GLU A 85 13.06 3.29 24.50
C GLU A 85 14.05 2.24 25.04
N GLU A 86 13.71 0.96 24.88
CA GLU A 86 14.52 -0.20 25.26
C GLU A 86 15.58 -0.58 24.20
N GLY A 87 15.61 0.15 23.08
CA GLY A 87 16.54 -0.10 21.97
C GLY A 87 16.11 -1.22 21.01
N GLU A 88 14.88 -1.73 21.14
CA GLU A 88 14.34 -2.72 20.21
C GLU A 88 13.81 -2.04 18.93
N ILE A 89 13.97 -2.71 17.79
CA ILE A 89 13.35 -2.27 16.54
C ILE A 89 11.99 -2.95 16.44
N LYS A 90 10.91 -2.16 16.49
CA LYS A 90 9.54 -2.62 16.22
C LYS A 90 9.14 -2.28 14.80
N GLU A 91 8.79 -3.31 14.06
CA GLU A 91 8.37 -3.22 12.67
C GLU A 91 6.85 -3.08 12.58
N HIS A 92 6.38 -2.31 11.60
CA HIS A 92 4.95 -2.14 11.34
C HIS A 92 4.76 -1.54 9.96
N GLY A 93 3.66 -1.86 9.31
CA GLY A 93 3.26 -1.16 8.10
C GLY A 93 2.89 -2.10 6.97
N LEU A 94 2.44 -1.47 5.90
CA LEU A 94 1.80 -2.13 4.79
C LEU A 94 2.45 -1.68 3.49
N LEU A 95 3.01 -2.62 2.73
CA LEU A 95 3.34 -2.36 1.33
C LEU A 95 2.05 -2.45 0.52
N LEU A 96 1.51 -1.32 0.08
CA LEU A 96 0.34 -1.29 -0.78
C LEU A 96 0.77 -1.25 -2.23
N THR A 97 0.26 -2.18 -3.03
CA THR A 97 0.40 -2.19 -4.49
C THR A 97 -0.98 -2.05 -5.12
N VAL A 98 -1.12 -1.08 -6.03
CA VAL A 98 -2.38 -0.75 -6.70
C VAL A 98 -2.15 -0.82 -8.20
N GLU A 99 -2.91 -1.66 -8.91
CA GLU A 99 -2.78 -1.80 -10.36
C GLU A 99 -3.35 -0.60 -11.12
N PRO A 100 -2.93 -0.36 -12.38
CA PRO A 100 -3.68 0.50 -13.30
C PRO A 100 -5.11 0.00 -13.48
N GLY A 101 -6.10 0.88 -13.29
CA GLY A 101 -7.52 0.58 -13.42
C GLY A 101 -8.22 0.29 -12.10
N ALA A 102 -7.48 0.06 -11.01
CA ALA A 102 -8.05 -0.18 -9.69
C ALA A 102 -8.82 1.02 -9.14
N SER A 103 -9.88 0.73 -8.39
CA SER A 103 -10.67 1.74 -7.68
C SER A 103 -9.84 2.36 -6.55
N VAL A 104 -9.79 3.70 -6.51
CA VAL A 104 -9.13 4.43 -5.42
C VAL A 104 -9.80 4.14 -4.07
N GLU A 105 -11.13 4.09 -4.05
CA GLU A 105 -11.91 3.82 -2.84
C GLU A 105 -11.66 2.42 -2.28
N GLU A 106 -11.61 1.42 -3.17
CA GLU A 106 -11.28 0.05 -2.78
C GLU A 106 -9.87 -0.03 -2.24
N ALA A 107 -8.90 0.62 -2.89
CA ALA A 107 -7.52 0.61 -2.43
C ALA A 107 -7.36 1.20 -1.02
N VAL A 108 -8.07 2.29 -0.72
CA VAL A 108 -8.08 2.89 0.63
C VAL A 108 -8.76 1.97 1.65
N THR A 109 -9.87 1.34 1.27
CA THR A 109 -10.58 0.38 2.14
C THR A 109 -9.70 -0.81 2.48
N ARG A 110 -9.03 -1.39 1.47
CA ARG A 110 -8.11 -2.52 1.68
C ARG A 110 -6.88 -2.13 2.47
N ALA A 111 -6.35 -0.92 2.28
CA ALA A 111 -5.27 -0.40 3.11
C ALA A 111 -5.69 -0.30 4.59
N ARG A 112 -6.92 0.15 4.85
CA ARG A 112 -7.49 0.26 6.20
C ARG A 112 -7.67 -1.09 6.88
N GLU A 113 -8.15 -2.09 6.14
CA GLU A 113 -8.34 -3.45 6.65
C GLU A 113 -7.03 -4.19 6.88
N ALA A 114 -6.02 -3.94 6.04
CA ALA A 114 -4.75 -4.67 6.07
C ALA A 114 -3.73 -4.06 7.04
N LEU A 115 -3.78 -2.76 7.31
CA LEU A 115 -2.80 -2.10 8.18
C LEU A 115 -2.92 -2.60 9.63
N GLN A 116 -1.85 -3.22 10.14
CA GLN A 116 -1.76 -3.76 11.50
C GLN A 116 -0.49 -3.26 12.19
N GLU A 117 -0.58 -3.03 13.50
CA GLU A 117 0.59 -2.70 14.31
C GLU A 117 1.41 -3.95 14.62
N GLY A 118 2.74 -3.79 14.67
CA GLY A 118 3.66 -4.85 15.08
C GLY A 118 3.98 -5.89 14.02
N ILE A 119 3.46 -5.76 12.79
CA ILE A 119 3.78 -6.63 11.66
C ILE A 119 3.95 -5.82 10.37
N ILE A 120 4.83 -6.29 9.49
CA ILE A 120 4.90 -5.83 8.11
C ILE A 120 4.09 -6.76 7.22
N VAL A 121 3.14 -6.19 6.48
CA VAL A 121 2.28 -6.92 5.54
C VAL A 121 2.37 -6.32 4.15
N GLN A 122 1.87 -7.05 3.16
CA GLN A 122 1.65 -6.52 1.82
C GLN A 122 0.21 -6.73 1.40
N GLU A 123 -0.30 -5.78 0.63
CA GLU A 123 -1.64 -5.82 0.07
C GLU A 123 -1.58 -5.42 -1.41
N HIS A 124 -2.24 -6.24 -2.23
CA HIS A 124 -2.38 -6.00 -3.66
C HIS A 124 -3.83 -5.75 -4.05
N VAL A 125 -4.05 -4.66 -4.78
CA VAL A 125 -5.36 -4.22 -5.27
C VAL A 125 -5.35 -4.24 -6.79
N SER A 126 -6.11 -5.17 -7.38
CA SER A 126 -6.26 -5.35 -8.82
C SER A 126 -7.37 -4.46 -9.41
N ALA A 127 -7.42 -4.36 -10.75
CA ALA A 127 -8.40 -3.55 -11.49
C ALA A 127 -9.81 -4.15 -11.65
#